data_AF-A0A929BYM8-F1
#
_entry.id   AF-A0A929BYM8-F1
#
_cell.length_a   1.000
_cell.length_b   1.000
_cell.length_c   1.000
_cell.angle_alpha   90.00
_cell.angle_beta   90.00
_cell.angle_gamma   90.00
#
_symmetry.space_group_name_H-M   'P 1'
#
loop_
_entity.id
_entity.type
_entity.pdbx_description
1 polymer ?
#
loop_
_entity_poly.entity_id
_entity_poly.type
_entity_poly.pdbx_seq_one_letter_code
_entity_poly.pdbx_strand_id
1 'polypeptide(L)'
;MVIPTYWSREKAVGWQPGDIIYDHPTPIDQEGTLAKTLESLMVLDDKDFSLVVLACSTAPDIERDVEDRANELVREVDSPIETFVISHSHLHAMHQTLREAKRDDLIDVLSLAGYSNIRNMCLFIPYVLGAEIAVLIDDDEFIDDPKFIYKAREFISSRFMGQTIDGVAGYYLNAKGSYYDDVPEEIHWMTYWDRFGSKREAFDKIIPGEPRLKLTPFAFGGCMVIHRSLFRTVPFDPRITRGEDTDYVLNARMFGFNFFLDNELYIQHRPPSKTHPTWQRFREDIFRLLYSKAKIDGQTEEVNMTLVEAEDLDPYPGEFLRDTLDDKILKTNLILALDYLTDDRVADAKETIRNIWLAKTKAIPIDNPFEAYLHFQRRWRALRKLTSRGLSVAFSSIIKTGNIRLEEVARATEVMRAEFEQFDDEALLLLIKDIPLFKGLNQEQIQALLSICKREFFTKDEVVITEGSKEHALFVITKGRVRITLGSDSEESMELIDLGVGETLGEVSLLIDAPHSATVTALEPTEVITFTRRSLTALMAGYPELAAEVWHRLAQSLSGRLRHSNERYLSHIRETYDVADDLLGTQPLEDL
;
A
#
# COMPACT_ATOMS: atom_id res chain seq x y z
N MET A 1 -1.79 -4.99 0.21
CA MET A 1 -0.84 -6.12 0.27
C MET A 1 0.55 -5.62 -0.04
N VAL A 2 1.60 -6.11 0.62
CA VAL A 2 2.99 -5.71 0.37
C VAL A 2 3.86 -6.95 0.19
N ILE A 3 4.64 -6.97 -0.90
CA ILE A 3 5.52 -8.08 -1.29
C ILE A 3 6.94 -7.54 -1.50
N PRO A 4 7.90 -7.85 -0.61
CA PRO A 4 9.30 -7.59 -0.89
C PRO A 4 9.88 -8.66 -1.81
N THR A 5 10.74 -8.22 -2.74
CA THR A 5 11.46 -9.09 -3.65
C THR A 5 12.93 -8.68 -3.68
N TYR A 6 13.82 -9.67 -3.69
CA TYR A 6 15.25 -9.47 -3.50
C TYR A 6 16.01 -9.84 -4.75
N TRP A 7 16.85 -8.93 -5.25
CA TRP A 7 17.52 -9.08 -6.54
C TRP A 7 19.03 -8.92 -6.42
N SER A 8 19.75 -9.82 -7.05
CA SER A 8 21.21 -9.80 -7.12
C SER A 8 21.71 -9.59 -8.54
N ARG A 9 23.02 -9.34 -8.69
CA ARG A 9 23.67 -9.29 -10.00
C ARG A 9 23.45 -10.58 -10.77
N GLU A 10 23.71 -10.51 -12.07
CA GLU A 10 23.66 -11.67 -12.95
C GLU A 10 24.38 -12.87 -12.36
N LYS A 11 23.85 -14.07 -12.61
CA LYS A 11 24.39 -15.32 -12.06
C LYS A 11 25.88 -15.51 -12.35
N ALA A 12 26.33 -15.05 -13.52
CA ALA A 12 27.72 -15.13 -13.94
C ALA A 12 28.67 -14.23 -13.12
N VAL A 13 28.17 -13.08 -12.63
CA VAL A 13 28.93 -12.15 -11.79
C VAL A 13 28.96 -12.64 -10.35
N GLY A 14 27.82 -13.12 -9.86
CA GLY A 14 27.65 -13.62 -8.50
C GLY A 14 27.82 -12.52 -7.42
N TRP A 15 27.89 -12.96 -6.16
CA TRP A 15 28.07 -12.10 -5.00
C TRP A 15 29.45 -11.44 -4.96
N GLN A 16 29.50 -10.17 -4.58
CA GLN A 16 30.72 -9.39 -4.41
C GLN A 16 30.87 -8.88 -2.97
N PRO A 17 32.11 -8.65 -2.47
CA PRO A 17 32.33 -8.06 -1.16
C PRO A 17 31.63 -6.71 -1.00
N GLY A 18 30.73 -6.62 -0.02
CA GLY A 18 29.93 -5.42 0.25
C GLY A 18 28.45 -5.56 -0.13
N ASP A 19 28.10 -6.59 -0.91
CA ASP A 19 26.70 -6.89 -1.21
C ASP A 19 25.94 -7.31 0.04
N ILE A 20 24.67 -6.89 0.09
CA ILE A 20 23.73 -7.33 1.11
C ILE A 20 23.42 -8.82 0.88
N ILE A 21 23.38 -9.58 1.97
CA ILE A 21 23.15 -11.02 1.93
C ILE A 21 21.68 -11.29 2.24
N TYR A 22 21.00 -11.93 1.29
CA TYR A 22 19.69 -12.55 1.46
C TYR A 22 19.80 -14.06 1.20
N ASP A 23 18.79 -14.81 1.61
CA ASP A 23 18.77 -16.26 1.49
C ASP A 23 18.69 -16.69 0.03
N HIS A 24 17.78 -16.04 -0.70
CA HIS A 24 17.38 -16.43 -2.04
C HIS A 24 17.17 -15.20 -2.95
N PRO A 25 18.15 -14.28 -3.07
CA PRO A 25 18.01 -13.17 -4.00
C PRO A 25 17.99 -13.72 -5.44
N THR A 26 17.04 -13.26 -6.24
CA THR A 26 16.90 -13.62 -7.64
C THR A 26 17.97 -12.90 -8.46
N PRO A 27 18.84 -13.61 -9.19
CA PRO A 27 19.74 -12.95 -10.13
C PRO A 27 18.94 -12.23 -11.22
N ILE A 28 19.34 -11.03 -11.59
CA ILE A 28 18.57 -10.19 -12.52
C ILE A 28 18.33 -10.81 -13.90
N ASP A 29 19.18 -11.76 -14.30
CA ASP A 29 19.08 -12.55 -15.53
C ASP A 29 18.14 -13.76 -15.41
N GLN A 30 17.39 -13.90 -14.31
CA GLN A 30 16.44 -14.98 -14.06
C GLN A 30 15.02 -14.44 -13.81
N GLU A 31 14.02 -15.31 -13.98
CA GLU A 31 12.62 -14.96 -13.74
C GLU A 31 12.27 -14.81 -12.26
N GLY A 32 12.89 -15.60 -11.38
CA GLY A 32 12.58 -15.62 -9.95
C GLY A 32 11.21 -16.23 -9.63
N THR A 33 10.63 -15.82 -8.50
CA THR A 33 9.34 -16.30 -7.99
C THR A 33 8.23 -15.25 -8.03
N LEU A 34 8.60 -13.96 -8.08
CA LEU A 34 7.65 -12.83 -8.05
C LEU A 34 6.52 -12.96 -9.07
N ALA A 35 6.82 -13.24 -10.34
CA ALA A 35 5.80 -13.34 -11.40
C ALA A 35 4.71 -14.36 -11.05
N LYS A 36 5.11 -15.54 -10.57
CA LYS A 36 4.18 -16.60 -10.16
C LYS A 36 3.38 -16.22 -8.91
N THR A 37 4.00 -15.50 -7.98
CA THR A 37 3.29 -14.95 -6.81
C THR A 37 2.22 -13.95 -7.25
N LEU A 38 2.55 -13.03 -8.17
CA LEU A 38 1.60 -12.08 -8.75
C LEU A 38 0.45 -12.77 -9.49
N GLU A 39 0.76 -13.80 -10.29
CA GLU A 39 -0.25 -14.63 -10.96
C GLU A 39 -1.21 -15.30 -9.97
N SER A 40 -0.69 -15.77 -8.83
CA SER A 40 -1.52 -16.42 -7.80
C SER A 40 -2.58 -15.49 -7.20
N LEU A 41 -2.34 -14.18 -7.20
CA LEU A 41 -3.31 -13.18 -6.72
C LEU A 41 -4.58 -13.13 -7.59
N MET A 42 -4.56 -13.69 -8.80
CA MET A 42 -5.71 -13.67 -9.71
C MET A 42 -6.88 -14.52 -9.20
N VAL A 43 -6.56 -15.52 -8.36
CA VAL A 43 -7.52 -16.45 -7.74
C VAL A 43 -8.44 -15.74 -6.73
N LEU A 44 -8.05 -14.58 -6.20
CA LEU A 44 -8.79 -13.87 -5.16
C LEU A 44 -10.18 -13.39 -5.62
N ASP A 45 -11.21 -13.63 -4.83
CA ASP A 45 -12.57 -13.13 -5.09
C ASP A 45 -12.63 -11.60 -4.86
N ASP A 46 -11.99 -11.13 -3.79
CA ASP A 46 -11.87 -9.71 -3.43
C ASP A 46 -10.54 -9.16 -3.93
N LYS A 47 -10.62 -8.15 -4.81
CA LYS A 47 -9.48 -7.45 -5.41
C LYS A 47 -9.48 -5.94 -5.07
N ASP A 48 -10.31 -5.53 -4.11
CA ASP A 48 -10.40 -4.14 -3.64
C ASP A 48 -9.29 -3.85 -2.61
N PHE A 49 -8.05 -3.86 -3.10
CA PHE A 49 -6.87 -3.49 -2.33
C PHE A 49 -5.76 -2.99 -3.25
N SER A 50 -4.82 -2.20 -2.71
CA SER A 50 -3.59 -1.86 -3.41
C SER A 50 -2.49 -2.88 -3.12
N LEU A 51 -1.75 -3.27 -4.16
CA LEU A 51 -0.56 -4.09 -4.09
C LEU A 51 0.69 -3.20 -4.12
N VAL A 52 1.65 -3.47 -3.24
CA VAL A 52 2.94 -2.80 -3.21
C VAL A 52 4.02 -3.85 -3.40
N VAL A 53 4.83 -3.73 -4.45
CA VAL A 53 6.02 -4.56 -4.68
C VAL A 53 7.25 -3.75 -4.28
N LEU A 54 8.01 -4.23 -3.31
CA LEU A 54 9.28 -3.62 -2.89
C LEU A 54 10.44 -4.30 -3.61
N ALA A 55 11.01 -3.61 -4.59
CA ALA A 55 12.14 -4.07 -5.37
C ALA A 55 13.47 -3.73 -4.67
N CYS A 56 14.06 -4.73 -4.01
CA CYS A 56 15.29 -4.57 -3.22
C CYS A 56 16.50 -5.14 -3.96
N SER A 57 17.49 -4.31 -4.28
CA SER A 57 18.78 -4.75 -4.80
C SER A 57 19.75 -5.16 -3.67
N THR A 58 20.61 -6.13 -3.96
CA THR A 58 21.74 -6.47 -3.07
C THR A 58 22.88 -5.45 -3.14
N ALA A 59 22.89 -4.61 -4.18
CA ALA A 59 23.98 -3.67 -4.44
C ALA A 59 23.53 -2.39 -5.16
N PRO A 60 24.25 -1.26 -4.99
CA PRO A 60 23.88 0.02 -5.58
C PRO A 60 23.95 0.08 -7.11
N ASP A 61 24.87 -0.65 -7.72
CA ASP A 61 25.13 -0.61 -9.17
C ASP A 61 24.03 -1.27 -10.01
N ILE A 62 23.15 -2.07 -9.40
CA ILE A 62 22.01 -2.72 -10.06
C ILE A 62 20.65 -2.13 -9.66
N GLU A 63 20.61 -1.06 -8.85
CA GLU A 63 19.34 -0.49 -8.35
C GLU A 63 18.34 -0.15 -9.45
N ARG A 64 18.84 0.46 -10.54
CA ARG A 64 18.02 0.83 -11.69
C ARG A 64 17.52 -0.39 -12.45
N ASP A 65 18.40 -1.35 -12.70
CA ASP A 65 18.04 -2.54 -13.47
C ASP A 65 16.99 -3.37 -12.71
N VAL A 66 17.10 -3.44 -11.37
CA VAL A 66 16.13 -4.11 -10.50
C VAL A 66 14.76 -3.42 -10.54
N GLU A 67 14.73 -2.09 -10.55
CA GLU A 67 13.50 -1.32 -10.72
C GLU A 67 12.84 -1.57 -12.07
N ASP A 68 13.62 -1.50 -13.15
CA ASP A 68 13.14 -1.76 -14.52
C ASP A 68 12.59 -3.19 -14.64
N ARG A 69 13.28 -4.18 -14.07
CA ARG A 69 12.86 -5.59 -14.08
C ARG A 69 11.57 -5.83 -13.29
N ALA A 70 11.44 -5.26 -12.09
CA ALA A 70 10.22 -5.39 -11.31
C ALA A 70 9.01 -4.75 -12.01
N ASN A 71 9.22 -3.58 -12.63
CA ASN A 71 8.19 -2.92 -13.44
C ASN A 71 7.77 -3.77 -14.65
N GLU A 72 8.71 -4.39 -15.35
CA GLU A 72 8.43 -5.31 -16.47
C GLU A 72 7.57 -6.50 -16.02
N LEU A 73 7.98 -7.21 -14.97
CA LEU A 73 7.26 -8.37 -14.45
C LEU A 73 5.82 -8.04 -14.01
N VAL A 74 5.63 -6.89 -13.37
CA VAL A 74 4.28 -6.45 -12.96
C VAL A 74 3.41 -6.13 -14.18
N ARG A 75 3.96 -5.52 -15.23
CA ARG A 75 3.23 -5.24 -16.48
C ARG A 75 2.89 -6.51 -17.25
N GLU A 76 3.78 -7.50 -17.28
CA GLU A 76 3.55 -8.78 -17.96
C GLU A 76 2.37 -9.57 -17.38
N VAL A 77 2.16 -9.50 -16.07
CA VAL A 77 1.06 -10.21 -15.39
C VAL A 77 -0.31 -9.57 -15.65
N ASP A 78 -0.37 -8.29 -16.02
CA ASP A 78 -1.60 -7.54 -16.33
C ASP A 78 -2.72 -7.72 -15.27
N SER A 79 -2.35 -7.57 -14.00
CA SER A 79 -3.25 -7.76 -12.88
C SER A 79 -4.32 -6.65 -12.78
N PRO A 80 -5.63 -6.95 -12.56
CA PRO A 80 -6.69 -5.96 -12.25
C PRO A 80 -6.49 -5.18 -10.95
N ILE A 81 -5.50 -5.54 -10.12
CA ILE A 81 -5.22 -4.92 -8.82
C ILE A 81 -4.35 -3.67 -9.01
N GLU A 82 -4.68 -2.55 -8.34
CA GLU A 82 -3.82 -1.36 -8.35
C GLU A 82 -2.45 -1.69 -7.75
N THR A 83 -1.38 -1.53 -8.53
CA THR A 83 -0.03 -1.97 -8.14
C THR A 83 0.98 -0.82 -8.16
N PHE A 84 1.73 -0.71 -7.07
CA PHE A 84 2.84 0.22 -6.88
C PHE A 84 4.15 -0.56 -6.82
N VAL A 85 5.11 -0.25 -7.69
CA VAL A 85 6.48 -0.78 -7.61
C VAL A 85 7.35 0.29 -6.97
N ILE A 86 7.95 -0.04 -5.82
CA ILE A 86 8.76 0.88 -5.03
C ILE A 86 10.18 0.32 -4.95
N SER A 87 11.15 1.13 -5.38
CA SER A 87 12.57 0.76 -5.44
C SER A 87 13.47 1.84 -4.82
N HIS A 88 14.79 1.73 -5.01
CA HIS A 88 15.80 2.62 -4.48
C HIS A 88 15.66 4.07 -4.98
N SER A 89 15.16 4.30 -6.20
CA SER A 89 14.83 5.65 -6.69
C SER A 89 13.85 6.39 -5.77
N HIS A 90 12.81 5.69 -5.32
CA HIS A 90 11.78 6.19 -4.44
C HIS A 90 12.33 6.41 -3.03
N LEU A 91 13.15 5.48 -2.53
CA LEU A 91 13.86 5.63 -1.26
C LEU A 91 14.75 6.88 -1.27
N HIS A 92 15.52 7.09 -2.35
CA HIS A 92 16.38 8.26 -2.51
C HIS A 92 15.58 9.57 -2.54
N ALA A 93 14.42 9.60 -3.20
CA ALA A 93 13.51 10.74 -3.19
C ALA A 93 12.93 11.02 -1.78
N MET A 94 12.59 9.98 -1.02
CA MET A 94 12.14 10.11 0.37
C MET A 94 13.27 10.67 1.26
N HIS A 95 14.49 10.15 1.11
CA HIS A 95 15.66 10.65 1.83
C HIS A 95 15.95 12.12 1.48
N GLN A 96 15.85 12.50 0.20
CA GLN A 96 16.01 13.88 -0.24
C GLN A 96 14.98 14.80 0.42
N THR A 97 13.71 14.37 0.47
CA THR A 97 12.63 15.10 1.15
C THR A 97 12.92 15.27 2.65
N LEU A 98 13.48 14.25 3.31
CA LEU A 98 13.89 14.35 4.73
C LEU A 98 15.06 15.33 4.92
N ARG A 99 16.05 15.35 4.02
CA ARG A 99 17.16 16.32 4.05
C ARG A 99 16.67 17.75 3.88
N GLU A 100 15.74 17.97 2.95
CA GLU A 100 15.11 19.28 2.72
C GLU A 100 14.32 19.74 3.95
N ALA A 101 13.69 18.81 4.66
CA ALA A 101 13.05 19.04 5.96
C ALA A 101 14.05 19.17 7.13
N LYS A 102 15.37 19.08 6.88
CA LYS A 102 16.45 19.12 7.88
C LYS A 102 16.33 18.03 8.94
N ARG A 103 15.97 16.81 8.52
CA ARG A 103 15.76 15.63 9.35
C ARG A 103 16.67 14.48 8.94
N ASP A 104 17.96 14.77 8.77
CA ASP A 104 19.01 13.79 8.51
C ASP A 104 19.04 12.68 9.57
N ASP A 105 18.63 13.00 10.80
CA ASP A 105 18.47 12.07 11.92
C ASP A 105 17.40 10.99 11.71
N LEU A 106 16.64 11.02 10.63
CA LEU A 106 15.60 10.03 10.30
C LEU A 106 15.85 9.25 9.01
N ILE A 107 16.93 9.54 8.28
CA ILE A 107 17.18 8.95 6.97
C ILE A 107 17.30 7.43 7.05
N ASP A 108 18.12 6.91 7.98
CA ASP A 108 18.34 5.47 8.20
C ASP A 108 17.17 4.75 8.87
N VAL A 109 16.08 5.44 9.20
CA VAL A 109 14.81 4.78 9.59
C VAL A 109 14.13 4.14 8.39
N LEU A 110 14.36 4.68 7.18
CA LEU A 110 13.87 4.13 5.92
C LEU A 110 15.04 3.53 5.15
N SER A 111 14.98 2.23 4.87
CA SER A 111 16.06 1.52 4.18
C SER A 111 15.52 0.29 3.46
N LEU A 112 16.04 0.03 2.27
CA LEU A 112 15.79 -1.20 1.49
C LEU A 112 16.92 -2.22 1.66
N ALA A 113 17.68 -2.13 2.76
CA ALA A 113 18.80 -3.03 3.06
C ALA A 113 18.60 -3.81 4.37
N GLY A 114 18.63 -5.13 4.29
CA GLY A 114 18.39 -6.06 5.40
C GLY A 114 16.91 -6.29 5.71
N TYR A 115 16.58 -7.51 6.14
CA TYR A 115 15.19 -7.97 6.27
C TYR A 115 14.32 -7.05 7.13
N SER A 116 14.75 -6.70 8.35
CA SER A 116 13.98 -5.84 9.27
C SER A 116 13.72 -4.45 8.73
N ASN A 117 14.68 -3.85 8.03
CA ASN A 117 14.49 -2.52 7.42
C ASN A 117 13.49 -2.56 6.28
N ILE A 118 13.54 -3.62 5.47
CA ILE A 118 12.59 -3.83 4.37
C ILE A 118 11.19 -4.10 4.92
N ARG A 119 11.07 -4.88 6.00
CA ARG A 119 9.80 -5.06 6.72
C ARG A 119 9.28 -3.73 7.29
N ASN A 120 10.16 -2.85 7.79
CA ASN A 120 9.78 -1.47 8.15
C ASN A 120 9.23 -0.68 6.95
N MET A 121 9.82 -0.82 5.76
CA MET A 121 9.23 -0.24 4.54
C MET A 121 7.84 -0.84 4.22
N CYS A 122 7.65 -2.13 4.49
CA CYS A 122 6.35 -2.78 4.36
C CYS A 122 5.28 -2.26 5.33
N LEU A 123 5.69 -1.61 6.41
CA LEU A 123 4.81 -0.91 7.34
C LEU A 123 4.60 0.56 6.95
N PHE A 124 5.67 1.21 6.51
CA PHE A 124 5.68 2.65 6.23
C PHE A 124 4.88 3.01 4.98
N ILE A 125 4.98 2.23 3.91
CA ILE A 125 4.29 2.53 2.65
C ILE A 125 2.76 2.45 2.80
N PRO A 126 2.18 1.37 3.37
CA PRO A 126 0.76 1.34 3.68
C PRO A 126 0.32 2.49 4.59
N TYR A 127 1.15 2.89 5.55
CA TYR A 127 0.88 4.05 6.39
C TYR A 127 0.74 5.35 5.58
N VAL A 128 1.65 5.62 4.63
CA VAL A 128 1.59 6.82 3.77
C VAL A 128 0.41 6.76 2.80
N LEU A 129 0.08 5.58 2.29
CA LEU A 129 -1.08 5.35 1.42
C LEU A 129 -2.42 5.42 2.18
N GLY A 130 -2.40 5.56 3.51
CA GLY A 130 -3.61 5.66 4.32
C GLY A 130 -4.32 4.32 4.57
N ALA A 131 -3.64 3.20 4.33
CA ALA A 131 -4.19 1.87 4.52
C ALA A 131 -4.56 1.60 6.00
N GLU A 132 -5.65 0.89 6.22
CA GLU A 132 -6.04 0.41 7.55
C GLU A 132 -5.30 -0.87 7.94
N ILE A 133 -5.03 -1.73 6.95
CA ILE A 133 -4.44 -3.06 7.13
C ILE A 133 -3.29 -3.23 6.14
N ALA A 134 -2.16 -3.75 6.63
CA ALA A 134 -1.06 -4.24 5.82
C ALA A 134 -1.05 -5.76 5.85
N VAL A 135 -1.18 -6.39 4.69
CA VAL A 135 -0.99 -7.84 4.50
C VAL A 135 0.41 -8.04 3.92
N LEU A 136 1.30 -8.66 4.70
CA LEU A 136 2.68 -8.97 4.33
C LEU A 136 2.75 -10.39 3.78
N ILE A 137 3.29 -10.51 2.57
CA ILE A 137 3.53 -11.75 1.82
C ILE A 137 4.95 -11.69 1.27
N ASP A 138 5.62 -12.83 1.14
CA ASP A 138 6.93 -12.95 0.52
C ASP A 138 6.81 -13.35 -0.96
N ASP A 139 7.84 -13.04 -1.76
CA ASP A 139 7.81 -13.27 -3.21
C ASP A 139 7.94 -14.75 -3.62
N ASP A 140 8.06 -15.68 -2.68
CA ASP A 140 8.09 -17.14 -2.89
C ASP A 140 6.86 -17.88 -2.30
N GLU A 141 5.80 -17.11 -2.06
CA GLU A 141 4.54 -17.61 -1.52
C GLU A 141 3.39 -17.42 -2.51
N PHE A 142 2.43 -18.35 -2.47
CA PHE A 142 1.36 -18.44 -3.45
C PHE A 142 0.01 -18.59 -2.77
N ILE A 143 -0.97 -17.82 -3.24
CA ILE A 143 -2.35 -17.89 -2.74
C ILE A 143 -3.17 -18.78 -3.66
N ASP A 144 -3.78 -19.82 -3.10
CA ASP A 144 -4.72 -20.72 -3.78
C ASP A 144 -6.13 -20.67 -3.18
N ASP A 145 -6.36 -19.88 -2.13
CA ASP A 145 -7.66 -19.65 -1.50
C ASP A 145 -8.30 -18.34 -2.02
N PRO A 146 -9.41 -18.41 -2.78
CA PRO A 146 -10.12 -17.21 -3.25
C PRO A 146 -10.58 -16.27 -2.13
N LYS A 147 -10.81 -16.80 -0.92
CA LYS A 147 -11.30 -16.04 0.25
C LYS A 147 -10.18 -15.49 1.13
N PHE A 148 -8.91 -15.60 0.72
CA PHE A 148 -7.77 -15.20 1.54
C PHE A 148 -7.89 -13.75 2.07
N ILE A 149 -8.24 -12.79 1.21
CA ILE A 149 -8.39 -11.37 1.62
C ILE A 149 -9.53 -11.19 2.61
N TYR A 150 -10.66 -11.87 2.41
CA TYR A 150 -11.78 -11.84 3.35
C TYR A 150 -11.35 -12.36 4.73
N LYS A 151 -10.66 -13.49 4.79
CA LYS A 151 -10.16 -14.08 6.05
C LYS A 151 -9.14 -13.17 6.73
N ALA A 152 -8.22 -12.59 5.95
CA ALA A 152 -7.20 -11.68 6.45
C ALA A 152 -7.81 -10.48 7.20
N ARG A 153 -8.92 -9.92 6.69
CA ARG A 153 -9.58 -8.75 7.31
C ARG A 153 -10.60 -9.10 8.40
N GLU A 154 -11.14 -10.31 8.38
CA GLU A 154 -12.34 -10.72 9.15
C GLU A 154 -12.26 -10.36 10.63
N PHE A 155 -11.10 -10.60 11.25
CA PHE A 155 -10.92 -10.45 12.68
C PHE A 155 -10.26 -9.15 13.13
N ILE A 156 -9.60 -8.43 12.21
CA ILE A 156 -8.91 -7.19 12.55
C ILE A 156 -9.92 -6.19 13.14
N SER A 157 -9.51 -5.45 14.17
CA SER A 157 -10.33 -4.48 14.92
C SER A 157 -11.47 -5.08 15.75
N SER A 158 -11.71 -6.40 15.67
CA SER A 158 -12.66 -7.09 16.56
C SER A 158 -12.07 -7.30 17.96
N ARG A 159 -12.91 -7.68 18.92
CA ARG A 159 -12.48 -8.01 20.29
C ARG A 159 -12.44 -9.52 20.51
N PHE A 160 -11.31 -10.02 20.97
CA PHE A 160 -11.13 -11.41 21.36
C PHE A 160 -10.38 -11.49 22.70
N MET A 161 -10.91 -12.29 23.63
CA MET A 161 -10.37 -12.41 25.00
C MET A 161 -10.15 -11.05 25.71
N GLY A 162 -11.03 -10.08 25.46
CA GLY A 162 -10.96 -8.74 26.06
C GLY A 162 -9.96 -7.78 25.42
N GLN A 163 -9.26 -8.20 24.37
CA GLN A 163 -8.27 -7.41 23.65
C GLN A 163 -8.74 -7.11 22.23
N THR A 164 -8.24 -6.02 21.65
CA THR A 164 -8.42 -5.72 20.22
C THR A 164 -7.44 -6.57 19.42
N ILE A 165 -7.92 -7.14 18.31
CA ILE A 165 -7.06 -7.88 17.37
C ILE A 165 -6.40 -6.88 16.42
N ASP A 166 -5.12 -6.59 16.66
CA ASP A 166 -4.31 -5.71 15.82
C ASP A 166 -3.31 -6.46 14.94
N GLY A 167 -3.09 -7.76 15.21
CA GLY A 167 -2.19 -8.63 14.45
C GLY A 167 -2.77 -10.03 14.28
N VAL A 168 -2.84 -10.51 13.04
CA VAL A 168 -3.22 -11.87 12.70
C VAL A 168 -2.08 -12.53 11.93
N ALA A 169 -1.73 -13.76 12.28
CA ALA A 169 -0.79 -14.60 11.55
C ALA A 169 -1.57 -15.74 10.87
N GLY A 170 -1.22 -16.05 9.64
CA GLY A 170 -1.57 -17.33 9.04
C GLY A 170 -0.44 -18.34 9.19
N TYR A 171 -0.57 -19.48 8.53
CA TYR A 171 0.45 -20.54 8.51
C TYR A 171 0.80 -20.98 7.10
N TYR A 172 1.94 -21.63 6.97
CA TYR A 172 2.44 -22.12 5.69
C TYR A 172 2.02 -23.54 5.42
N LEU A 173 1.66 -23.82 4.17
CA LEU A 173 1.55 -25.17 3.64
C LEU A 173 2.72 -25.47 2.70
N ASN A 174 3.41 -26.57 2.97
CA ASN A 174 4.49 -27.06 2.12
C ASN A 174 3.94 -27.79 0.85
N ALA A 175 4.84 -28.30 0.01
CA ALA A 175 4.48 -28.98 -1.25
C ALA A 175 3.56 -30.20 -1.09
N LYS A 176 3.49 -30.77 0.12
CA LYS A 176 2.64 -31.91 0.47
C LYS A 176 1.32 -31.49 1.14
N GLY A 177 1.06 -30.19 1.24
CA GLY A 177 -0.11 -29.65 1.97
C GLY A 177 0.00 -29.81 3.48
N SER A 178 1.21 -29.95 4.03
CA SER A 178 1.44 -30.04 5.47
C SER A 178 2.00 -28.72 6.01
N TYR A 179 1.56 -28.36 7.22
CA TYR A 179 2.11 -27.23 7.97
C TYR A 179 3.36 -27.60 8.79
N TYR A 180 3.78 -28.87 8.79
CA TYR A 180 5.03 -29.27 9.43
C TYR A 180 6.22 -29.02 8.49
N ASP A 181 7.37 -28.69 9.09
CA ASP A 181 8.63 -28.62 8.36
C ASP A 181 9.00 -30.02 7.80
N ASP A 182 9.43 -30.07 6.53
CA ASP A 182 9.91 -31.29 5.87
C ASP A 182 11.35 -31.59 6.34
N VAL A 183 11.47 -32.28 7.47
CA VAL A 183 12.74 -32.61 8.12
C VAL A 183 12.90 -34.13 8.19
N PRO A 184 14.08 -34.69 7.89
CA PRO A 184 14.38 -36.09 8.13
C PRO A 184 14.05 -36.53 9.57
N GLU A 185 13.49 -37.74 9.73
CA GLU A 185 12.98 -38.23 11.02
C GLU A 185 14.07 -38.40 12.11
N GLU A 186 15.33 -38.60 11.72
CA GLU A 186 16.45 -38.74 12.66
C GLU A 186 17.61 -37.82 12.26
N ILE A 187 17.87 -36.82 13.10
CA ILE A 187 19.03 -35.94 12.98
C ILE A 187 19.75 -35.97 14.34
N HIS A 188 20.75 -36.83 14.48
CA HIS A 188 21.41 -37.10 15.78
C HIS A 188 21.95 -35.84 16.47
N TRP A 189 22.40 -34.83 15.71
CA TRP A 189 22.91 -33.59 16.28
C TRP A 189 21.83 -32.70 16.92
N MET A 190 20.55 -32.90 16.59
CA MET A 190 19.43 -32.11 17.12
C MET A 190 18.99 -32.51 18.52
N THR A 191 19.65 -33.48 19.16
CA THR A 191 19.32 -33.96 20.52
C THR A 191 19.12 -32.84 21.54
N TYR A 192 19.91 -31.76 21.47
CA TYR A 192 19.79 -30.59 22.35
C TYR A 192 19.26 -29.34 21.64
N TRP A 193 19.00 -29.43 20.34
CA TRP A 193 18.52 -28.36 19.47
C TRP A 193 17.29 -28.79 18.69
N ASP A 194 16.28 -29.33 19.39
CA ASP A 194 15.05 -29.79 18.77
C ASP A 194 14.09 -28.63 18.44
N ARG A 195 14.57 -27.73 17.58
CA ARG A 195 13.80 -26.58 17.11
C ARG A 195 12.56 -27.01 16.34
N PHE A 196 12.67 -28.08 15.54
CA PHE A 196 11.55 -28.57 14.74
C PHE A 196 10.50 -29.25 15.59
N GLY A 197 10.88 -30.01 16.64
CA GLY A 197 9.95 -30.57 17.61
C GLY A 197 9.26 -29.49 18.44
N SER A 198 10.00 -28.49 18.93
CA SER A 198 9.43 -27.33 19.64
C SER A 198 8.44 -26.53 18.75
N LYS A 199 8.79 -26.30 17.49
CA LYS A 199 7.88 -25.65 16.52
C LYS A 199 6.67 -26.53 16.18
N ARG A 200 6.85 -27.84 16.05
CA ARG A 200 5.76 -28.83 15.88
C ARG A 200 4.79 -28.79 17.06
N GLU A 201 5.31 -28.78 18.28
CA GLU A 201 4.48 -28.66 19.48
C GLU A 201 3.65 -27.38 19.48
N ALA A 202 4.24 -26.26 19.02
CA ALA A 202 3.50 -25.01 18.87
C ALA A 202 2.37 -25.15 17.84
N PHE A 203 2.66 -25.75 16.68
CA PHE A 203 1.66 -25.98 15.65
C PHE A 203 0.52 -26.87 16.13
N ASP A 204 0.82 -27.94 16.86
CA ASP A 204 -0.18 -28.86 17.40
C ASP A 204 -1.11 -28.18 18.41
N LYS A 205 -0.63 -27.13 19.10
CA LYS A 205 -1.45 -26.33 20.03
C LYS A 205 -2.29 -25.26 19.33
N ILE A 206 -1.79 -24.68 18.24
CA ILE A 206 -2.32 -23.42 17.70
C ILE A 206 -3.16 -23.64 16.43
N ILE A 207 -2.75 -24.55 15.55
CA ILE A 207 -3.40 -24.76 14.24
C ILE A 207 -4.65 -25.64 14.36
N PRO A 208 -4.61 -26.88 14.87
CA PRO A 208 -5.79 -27.75 14.84
C PRO A 208 -6.89 -27.29 15.81
N GLY A 209 -8.15 -27.60 15.46
CA GLY A 209 -9.31 -27.48 16.36
C GLY A 209 -9.83 -26.05 16.61
N GLU A 210 -10.91 -25.97 17.39
CA GLU A 210 -11.53 -24.72 17.85
C GLU A 210 -10.83 -24.17 19.11
N PRO A 211 -10.86 -22.85 19.36
CA PRO A 211 -11.41 -21.80 18.48
C PRO A 211 -10.52 -21.53 17.25
N ARG A 212 -11.11 -21.03 16.15
CA ARG A 212 -10.38 -20.64 14.92
C ARG A 212 -9.19 -19.71 15.17
N LEU A 213 -9.36 -18.70 16.02
CA LEU A 213 -8.28 -17.80 16.45
C LEU A 213 -7.66 -18.26 17.76
N LYS A 214 -6.34 -18.38 17.79
CA LYS A 214 -5.57 -18.72 19.00
C LYS A 214 -4.39 -17.78 19.18
N LEU A 215 -4.06 -17.41 20.43
CA LEU A 215 -2.87 -16.60 20.72
C LEU A 215 -1.62 -17.34 20.21
N THR A 216 -0.73 -16.64 19.51
CA THR A 216 0.48 -17.25 18.95
C THR A 216 1.77 -16.60 19.49
N PRO A 217 2.83 -17.38 19.77
CA PRO A 217 4.15 -16.88 20.19
C PRO A 217 5.05 -16.48 19.01
N PHE A 218 4.65 -16.75 17.77
CA PHE A 218 5.36 -16.34 16.56
C PHE A 218 4.40 -16.04 15.42
N ALA A 219 4.93 -15.41 14.39
CA ALA A 219 4.26 -15.20 13.13
C ALA A 219 5.21 -15.57 11.99
N PHE A 220 4.64 -15.83 10.82
CA PHE A 220 5.40 -16.03 9.60
C PHE A 220 5.32 -14.78 8.74
N GLY A 221 6.46 -14.17 8.41
CA GLY A 221 6.53 -12.86 7.77
C GLY A 221 5.68 -12.71 6.52
N GLY A 222 5.60 -13.76 5.70
CA GLY A 222 4.80 -13.77 4.48
C GLY A 222 3.34 -14.22 4.65
N CYS A 223 2.86 -14.37 5.88
CA CYS A 223 1.43 -14.46 6.13
C CYS A 223 1.06 -13.65 7.37
N MET A 224 1.43 -12.37 7.40
CA MET A 224 1.16 -11.45 8.50
C MET A 224 0.18 -10.37 8.09
N VAL A 225 -0.89 -10.23 8.87
CA VAL A 225 -1.89 -9.17 8.74
C VAL A 225 -1.75 -8.22 9.92
N ILE A 226 -1.47 -6.96 9.63
CA ILE A 226 -1.10 -5.95 10.64
C ILE A 226 -2.02 -4.75 10.50
N HIS A 227 -2.72 -4.41 11.57
CA HIS A 227 -3.58 -3.24 11.64
C HIS A 227 -2.76 -1.95 11.83
N ARG A 228 -3.31 -0.81 11.39
CA ARG A 228 -2.67 0.51 11.48
C ARG A 228 -2.30 0.95 12.89
N SER A 229 -2.98 0.49 13.93
CA SER A 229 -2.60 0.80 15.32
C SER A 229 -1.21 0.23 15.65
N LEU A 230 -0.94 -0.99 15.18
CA LEU A 230 0.26 -1.75 15.44
C LEU A 230 1.43 -1.22 14.62
N PHE A 231 1.30 -1.12 13.29
CA PHE A 231 2.42 -0.67 12.45
C PHE A 231 2.77 0.83 12.61
N ARG A 232 1.87 1.64 13.18
CA ARG A 232 2.19 3.02 13.59
C ARG A 232 3.02 3.11 14.86
N THR A 233 3.04 2.03 15.66
CA THR A 233 3.59 2.04 17.02
C THR A 233 4.85 1.19 17.12
N VAL A 234 4.84 0.02 16.49
CA VAL A 234 5.85 -1.03 16.62
C VAL A 234 6.53 -1.21 15.26
N PRO A 235 7.80 -0.80 15.12
CA PRO A 235 8.64 -1.18 13.99
C PRO A 235 9.33 -2.53 14.21
N PHE A 236 9.85 -3.12 13.13
CA PHE A 236 10.84 -4.19 13.18
C PHE A 236 12.18 -3.65 13.68
N ASP A 237 12.93 -4.46 14.43
CA ASP A 237 14.24 -4.07 14.95
C ASP A 237 15.31 -4.13 13.84
N PRO A 238 15.91 -3.00 13.42
CA PRO A 238 16.89 -2.99 12.35
C PRO A 238 18.20 -3.73 12.68
N ARG A 239 18.48 -4.00 13.96
CA ARG A 239 19.71 -4.68 14.40
C ARG A 239 19.60 -6.20 14.36
N ILE A 240 18.38 -6.77 14.34
CA ILE A 240 18.23 -8.21 14.08
C ILE A 240 18.37 -8.46 12.58
N THR A 241 19.34 -9.28 12.20
CA THR A 241 19.66 -9.55 10.79
C THR A 241 18.90 -10.73 10.20
N ARG A 242 18.30 -11.57 11.05
CA ARG A 242 17.48 -12.72 10.66
C ARG A 242 16.56 -13.13 11.81
N GLY A 243 15.31 -13.50 11.52
CA GLY A 243 14.32 -13.88 12.56
C GLY A 243 13.49 -12.70 13.05
N GLU A 244 13.46 -11.65 12.25
CA GLU A 244 12.76 -10.40 12.42
C GLU A 244 11.25 -10.58 12.65
N ASP A 245 10.60 -11.59 12.07
CA ASP A 245 9.17 -11.83 12.27
C ASP A 245 8.85 -12.26 13.71
N THR A 246 9.69 -13.14 14.26
CA THR A 246 9.55 -13.59 15.65
C THR A 246 9.91 -12.46 16.61
N ASP A 247 10.96 -11.70 16.30
CA ASP A 247 11.32 -10.50 17.05
C ASP A 247 10.21 -9.43 16.99
N TYR A 248 9.50 -9.31 15.88
CA TYR A 248 8.37 -8.39 15.75
C TYR A 248 7.21 -8.78 16.66
N VAL A 249 6.92 -10.07 16.82
CA VAL A 249 5.91 -10.55 17.78
C VAL A 249 6.33 -10.25 19.23
N LEU A 250 7.61 -10.45 19.56
CA LEU A 250 8.18 -10.04 20.85
C LEU A 250 8.00 -8.53 21.08
N ASN A 251 8.42 -7.72 20.11
CA ASN A 251 8.31 -6.27 20.16
C ASN A 251 6.84 -5.83 20.29
N ALA A 252 5.92 -6.43 19.55
CA ALA A 252 4.49 -6.14 19.62
C ALA A 252 3.94 -6.35 21.04
N ARG A 253 4.30 -7.48 21.67
CA ARG A 253 3.89 -7.81 23.04
C ARG A 253 4.45 -6.84 24.06
N MET A 254 5.69 -6.39 23.90
CA MET A 254 6.27 -5.35 24.76
C MET A 254 5.43 -4.06 24.75
N PHE A 255 4.78 -3.75 23.62
CA PHE A 255 3.86 -2.60 23.48
C PHE A 255 2.39 -2.94 23.77
N GLY A 256 2.09 -4.13 24.31
CA GLY A 256 0.74 -4.57 24.67
C GLY A 256 -0.11 -5.09 23.51
N PHE A 257 0.49 -5.32 22.33
CA PHE A 257 -0.20 -5.91 21.19
C PHE A 257 0.06 -7.41 21.10
N ASN A 258 -0.99 -8.19 20.86
CA ASN A 258 -0.89 -9.63 20.67
C ASN A 258 -1.17 -10.03 19.23
N PHE A 259 -0.45 -11.06 18.78
CA PHE A 259 -0.74 -11.75 17.53
C PHE A 259 -1.60 -12.98 17.80
N PHE A 260 -2.58 -13.18 16.92
CA PHE A 260 -3.42 -14.37 16.92
C PHE A 260 -3.21 -15.13 15.62
N LEU A 261 -3.06 -16.45 15.69
CA LEU A 261 -3.04 -17.29 14.51
C LEU A 261 -4.47 -17.66 14.14
N ASP A 262 -4.83 -17.44 12.88
CA ASP A 262 -6.07 -17.91 12.27
C ASP A 262 -5.80 -19.24 11.56
N ASN A 263 -6.43 -20.32 12.03
CA ASN A 263 -6.21 -21.65 11.48
C ASN A 263 -6.92 -21.93 10.14
N GLU A 264 -7.66 -20.96 9.60
CA GLU A 264 -8.17 -20.98 8.22
C GLU A 264 -7.41 -20.06 7.28
N LEU A 265 -6.51 -19.21 7.79
CA LEU A 265 -5.65 -18.33 7.01
C LEU A 265 -4.32 -19.03 6.73
N TYR A 266 -4.12 -19.45 5.48
CA TYR A 266 -2.89 -20.13 5.06
C TYR A 266 -2.41 -19.63 3.71
N ILE A 267 -1.14 -19.90 3.43
CA ILE A 267 -0.51 -19.64 2.14
C ILE A 267 0.43 -20.79 1.75
N GLN A 268 0.58 -21.04 0.46
CA GLN A 268 1.50 -22.07 -0.03
C GLN A 268 2.92 -21.51 -0.03
N HIS A 269 3.84 -22.15 0.70
CA HIS A 269 5.24 -21.76 0.74
C HIS A 269 6.08 -22.73 -0.12
N ARG A 270 6.78 -22.24 -1.14
CA ARG A 270 7.62 -23.06 -2.04
C ARG A 270 9.02 -22.44 -2.19
N PRO A 271 9.82 -22.42 -1.12
CA PRO A 271 11.13 -21.81 -1.17
C PRO A 271 12.06 -22.63 -2.08
N PRO A 272 13.03 -21.98 -2.75
CA PRO A 272 14.05 -22.69 -3.51
C PRO A 272 14.92 -23.57 -2.62
N SER A 273 15.61 -24.55 -3.23
CA SER A 273 16.42 -25.52 -2.50
C SER A 273 17.59 -24.84 -1.77
N LYS A 274 17.71 -25.05 -0.46
CA LYS A 274 18.83 -24.53 0.34
C LYS A 274 20.08 -25.40 0.14
N THR A 275 21.20 -24.76 -0.20
CA THR A 275 22.50 -25.44 -0.43
C THR A 275 23.49 -25.28 0.74
N HIS A 276 23.12 -24.54 1.78
CA HIS A 276 24.02 -24.22 2.90
C HIS A 276 24.29 -25.41 3.83
N PRO A 277 25.54 -25.57 4.31
CA PRO A 277 25.86 -26.53 5.36
C PRO A 277 25.03 -26.33 6.63
N THR A 278 24.74 -27.41 7.34
CA THR A 278 23.92 -27.37 8.57
C THR A 278 24.54 -26.50 9.66
N TRP A 279 25.87 -26.44 9.78
CA TRP A 279 26.54 -25.59 10.78
C TRP A 279 26.31 -24.10 10.55
N GLN A 280 26.12 -23.69 9.28
CA GLN A 280 25.92 -22.30 8.91
C GLN A 280 24.50 -21.86 9.29
N ARG A 281 23.50 -22.68 8.97
CA ARG A 281 22.11 -22.47 9.43
C ARG A 281 22.03 -22.42 10.95
N PHE A 282 22.73 -23.33 11.62
CA PHE A 282 22.78 -23.34 13.08
C PHE A 282 23.47 -22.09 13.66
N ARG A 283 24.52 -21.58 13.02
CA ARG A 283 25.15 -20.30 13.39
C ARG A 283 24.16 -19.15 13.33
N GLU A 284 23.37 -19.03 12.27
CA GLU A 284 22.36 -17.98 12.16
C GLU A 284 21.30 -18.09 13.26
N ASP A 285 20.85 -19.31 13.57
CA ASP A 285 19.93 -19.56 14.67
C ASP A 285 20.53 -19.14 16.03
N ILE A 286 21.80 -19.43 16.28
CA ILE A 286 22.53 -19.00 17.49
C ILE A 286 22.53 -17.47 17.61
N PHE A 287 22.89 -16.76 16.55
CA PHE A 287 23.03 -15.30 16.57
C PHE A 287 21.70 -14.62 16.88
N ARG A 288 20.62 -15.02 16.21
CA ARG A 288 19.32 -14.40 16.44
C ARG A 288 18.73 -14.73 17.81
N LEU A 289 18.90 -15.96 18.32
CA LEU A 289 18.35 -16.35 19.62
C LEU A 289 19.11 -15.71 20.78
N LEU A 290 20.44 -15.60 20.69
CA LEU A 290 21.22 -14.85 21.68
C LEU A 290 20.87 -13.36 21.65
N TYR A 291 20.62 -12.79 20.47
CA TYR A 291 20.16 -11.40 20.35
C TYR A 291 18.80 -11.19 21.02
N SER A 292 17.80 -12.03 20.69
CA SER A 292 16.46 -11.94 21.30
C SER A 292 16.48 -12.22 22.80
N LYS A 293 17.29 -13.16 23.29
CA LYS A 293 17.49 -13.39 24.72
C LYS A 293 18.11 -12.17 25.39
N ALA A 294 19.18 -11.61 24.85
CA ALA A 294 19.80 -10.40 25.39
C ALA A 294 18.84 -9.20 25.38
N LYS A 295 17.92 -9.12 24.41
CA LYS A 295 16.84 -8.14 24.41
C LYS A 295 15.87 -8.35 25.57
N ILE A 296 15.43 -9.59 25.82
CA ILE A 296 14.53 -9.95 26.93
C ILE A 296 15.21 -9.66 28.28
N ASP A 297 16.42 -10.16 28.47
CA ASP A 297 17.17 -10.02 29.72
C ASP A 297 17.55 -8.54 30.01
N GLY A 298 17.68 -7.73 28.96
CA GLY A 298 18.05 -6.32 29.03
C GLY A 298 16.87 -5.34 29.17
N GLN A 299 15.64 -5.82 29.31
CA GLN A 299 14.47 -4.97 29.45
C GLN A 299 14.53 -4.07 30.70
N THR A 300 13.99 -2.87 30.58
CA THR A 300 13.76 -1.96 31.71
C THR A 300 12.30 -1.52 31.73
N GLU A 301 11.78 -1.16 32.91
CA GLU A 301 10.42 -0.64 33.02
C GLU A 301 10.25 0.66 32.23
N GLU A 302 9.26 0.68 31.33
CA GLU A 302 8.94 1.81 30.48
C GLU A 302 7.44 2.09 30.52
N VAL A 303 7.05 3.36 30.37
CA VAL A 303 5.65 3.78 30.46
C VAL A 303 4.86 3.22 29.27
N ASN A 304 3.75 2.54 29.55
CA ASN A 304 2.89 1.85 28.56
C ASN A 304 3.56 0.67 27.86
N MET A 305 4.55 0.04 28.50
CA MET A 305 5.13 -1.21 28.02
C MET A 305 4.94 -2.32 29.06
N THR A 306 4.98 -3.56 28.60
CA THR A 306 4.92 -4.78 29.42
C THR A 306 6.23 -5.53 29.25
N LEU A 307 6.77 -6.05 30.36
CA LEU A 307 7.92 -6.95 30.31
C LEU A 307 7.48 -8.28 29.72
N VAL A 308 8.22 -8.79 28.75
CA VAL A 308 7.96 -10.08 28.10
C VAL A 308 9.02 -11.08 28.55
N GLU A 309 8.58 -12.25 29.01
CA GLU A 309 9.46 -13.33 29.44
C GLU A 309 9.61 -14.40 28.34
N ALA A 310 10.60 -15.28 28.47
CA ALA A 310 10.79 -16.39 27.51
C ALA A 310 9.55 -17.30 27.44
N GLU A 311 8.89 -17.53 28.58
CA GLU A 311 7.68 -18.35 28.74
C GLU A 311 6.50 -17.83 27.92
N ASP A 312 6.42 -16.51 27.72
CA ASP A 312 5.35 -15.93 26.89
C ASP A 312 5.45 -16.46 25.46
N LEU A 313 6.68 -16.77 25.00
CA LEU A 313 6.97 -17.23 23.65
C LEU A 313 7.02 -18.78 23.54
N ASP A 314 6.50 -19.51 24.52
CA ASP A 314 6.49 -20.97 24.48
C ASP A 314 5.48 -21.56 23.49
N PRO A 315 5.76 -22.76 22.92
CA PRO A 315 6.98 -23.55 23.14
C PRO A 315 8.15 -23.12 22.24
N TYR A 316 7.88 -22.39 21.15
CA TYR A 316 8.87 -21.84 20.24
C TYR A 316 8.58 -20.35 19.98
N PRO A 317 9.58 -19.46 20.04
CA PRO A 317 10.99 -19.69 20.37
C PRO A 317 11.32 -19.83 21.87
N GLY A 318 10.34 -19.75 22.77
CA GLY A 318 10.52 -19.60 24.23
C GLY A 318 11.55 -20.54 24.87
N GLU A 319 11.50 -21.83 24.55
CA GLU A 319 12.46 -22.84 25.04
C GLU A 319 13.93 -22.51 24.71
N PHE A 320 14.17 -21.73 23.65
CA PHE A 320 15.49 -21.29 23.21
C PHE A 320 15.87 -19.89 23.68
N LEU A 321 15.08 -19.25 24.53
CA LEU A 321 15.35 -17.92 25.09
C LEU A 321 15.66 -17.97 26.60
N ARG A 322 15.68 -19.17 27.17
CA ARG A 322 16.02 -19.45 28.58
C ARG A 322 17.53 -19.50 28.82
N ASP A 323 17.91 -19.51 30.09
CA ASP A 323 19.33 -19.61 30.53
C ASP A 323 20.02 -20.92 30.11
N THR A 324 19.24 -21.93 29.71
CA THR A 324 19.77 -23.20 29.18
C THR A 324 20.32 -23.07 27.75
N LEU A 325 20.09 -21.94 27.07
CA LEU A 325 20.52 -21.72 25.68
C LEU A 325 22.02 -21.96 25.48
N ASP A 326 22.88 -21.44 26.35
CA ASP A 326 24.34 -21.61 26.23
C ASP A 326 24.78 -23.09 26.27
N ASP A 327 24.14 -23.88 27.13
CA ASP A 327 24.38 -25.32 27.24
C ASP A 327 23.88 -26.07 26.00
N LYS A 328 22.71 -25.70 25.47
CA LYS A 328 22.17 -26.23 24.20
C LYS A 328 23.13 -25.92 23.04
N ILE A 329 23.65 -24.69 22.95
CA ILE A 329 24.60 -24.28 21.91
C ILE A 329 25.88 -25.12 21.98
N LEU A 330 26.45 -25.28 23.18
CA LEU A 330 27.67 -26.05 23.39
C LEU A 330 27.48 -27.52 22.97
N LYS A 331 26.49 -28.20 23.55
CA LYS A 331 26.26 -29.63 23.33
C LYS A 331 25.94 -29.94 21.87
N THR A 332 25.12 -29.11 21.24
CA THR A 332 24.73 -29.26 19.84
C THR A 332 25.92 -29.11 18.90
N ASN A 333 26.78 -28.11 19.11
CA ASN A 333 27.98 -27.94 18.28
C ASN A 333 28.98 -29.10 18.47
N LEU A 334 29.09 -29.66 19.69
CA LEU A 334 29.95 -30.82 19.91
C LEU A 334 29.45 -32.05 19.15
N ILE A 335 28.15 -32.36 19.20
CA ILE A 335 27.59 -33.51 18.47
C ILE A 335 27.66 -33.28 16.96
N LEU A 336 27.27 -32.09 16.48
CA LEU A 336 27.33 -31.76 15.06
C LEU A 336 28.77 -31.82 14.51
N ALA A 337 29.76 -31.41 15.30
CA ALA A 337 31.16 -31.54 14.91
C ALA A 337 31.60 -33.01 14.84
N LEU A 338 31.16 -33.86 15.78
CA LEU A 338 31.43 -35.29 15.75
C LEU A 338 30.78 -35.95 14.52
N ASP A 339 29.54 -35.61 14.21
CA ASP A 339 28.81 -36.07 13.03
C ASP A 339 29.59 -35.76 11.74
N TYR A 340 30.02 -34.51 11.56
CA TYR A 340 30.88 -34.14 10.44
C TYR A 340 32.23 -34.89 10.41
N LEU A 341 32.83 -35.17 11.57
CA LEU A 341 34.08 -35.95 11.61
C LEU A 341 33.85 -37.42 11.23
N THR A 342 32.68 -38.00 11.50
CA THR A 342 32.36 -39.36 11.03
C THR A 342 32.25 -39.44 9.51
N ASP A 343 31.87 -38.34 8.86
CA ASP A 343 31.81 -38.20 7.40
C ASP A 343 33.11 -37.66 6.77
N ASP A 344 34.22 -37.59 7.51
CA ASP A 344 35.51 -37.01 7.09
C ASP A 344 35.43 -35.52 6.66
N ARG A 345 34.39 -34.80 7.12
CA ARG A 345 34.15 -33.37 6.86
C ARG A 345 34.85 -32.48 7.89
N VAL A 346 36.17 -32.57 7.96
CA VAL A 346 37.00 -31.88 8.96
C VAL A 346 36.83 -30.35 8.94
N ALA A 347 36.63 -29.74 7.78
CA ALA A 347 36.44 -28.29 7.66
C ALA A 347 35.11 -27.83 8.29
N ASP A 348 34.02 -28.56 8.05
CA ASP A 348 32.70 -28.28 8.62
C ASP A 348 32.70 -28.49 10.14
N ALA A 349 33.39 -29.52 10.62
CA ALA A 349 33.57 -29.75 12.06
C ALA A 349 34.29 -28.56 12.73
N LYS A 350 35.36 -28.03 12.11
CA LYS A 350 36.06 -26.84 12.61
C LYS A 350 35.16 -25.61 12.67
N GLU A 351 34.37 -25.36 11.62
CA GLU A 351 33.44 -24.23 11.59
C GLU A 351 32.29 -24.40 12.59
N THR A 352 31.86 -25.64 12.85
CA THR A 352 30.90 -25.97 13.90
C THR A 352 31.47 -25.63 15.29
N ILE A 353 32.70 -26.07 15.61
CA ILE A 353 33.34 -25.71 16.88
C ILE A 353 33.55 -24.18 17.00
N ARG A 354 33.85 -23.52 15.89
CA ARG A 354 33.98 -22.06 15.84
C ARG A 354 32.68 -21.34 16.26
N ASN A 355 31.50 -21.94 16.04
CA ASN A 355 30.24 -21.38 16.51
C ASN A 355 30.22 -21.17 18.03
N ILE A 356 30.84 -22.06 18.82
CA ILE A 356 30.90 -21.92 20.29
C ILE A 356 31.68 -20.66 20.67
N TRP A 357 32.80 -20.40 19.98
CA TRP A 357 33.57 -19.18 20.19
C TRP A 357 32.81 -17.93 19.74
N LEU A 358 32.15 -17.99 18.56
CA LEU A 358 31.34 -16.89 18.04
C LEU A 358 30.16 -16.56 18.96
N ALA A 359 29.48 -17.57 19.50
CA ALA A 359 28.39 -17.41 20.46
C ALA A 359 28.83 -16.53 21.65
N LYS A 360 30.02 -16.79 22.20
CA LYS A 360 30.53 -16.09 23.39
C LYS A 360 31.19 -14.74 23.12
N THR A 361 31.56 -14.44 21.88
CA THR A 361 32.42 -13.28 21.57
C THR A 361 31.85 -12.32 20.52
N LYS A 362 30.92 -12.79 19.68
CA LYS A 362 30.39 -12.05 18.53
C LYS A 362 28.87 -12.01 18.48
N ALA A 363 28.20 -13.08 18.91
CA ALA A 363 26.76 -13.17 18.87
C ALA A 363 26.07 -12.38 19.99
N ILE A 364 26.73 -12.27 21.16
CA ILE A 364 26.25 -11.42 22.25
C ILE A 364 26.47 -9.95 21.88
N PRO A 365 25.41 -9.13 21.79
CA PRO A 365 25.53 -7.72 21.48
C PRO A 365 26.34 -6.97 22.54
N ILE A 366 27.16 -6.02 22.10
CA ILE A 366 27.97 -5.18 23.02
C ILE A 366 27.06 -4.20 23.77
N ASP A 367 26.11 -3.60 23.06
CA ASP A 367 25.11 -2.69 23.62
C ASP A 367 23.83 -3.47 23.97
N ASN A 368 23.05 -2.94 24.91
CA ASN A 368 21.73 -3.49 25.24
C ASN A 368 20.79 -3.44 24.02
N PRO A 369 20.33 -4.58 23.49
CA PRO A 369 19.43 -4.63 22.33
C PRO A 369 18.09 -3.93 22.58
N PHE A 370 17.56 -4.00 23.81
CA PHE A 370 16.29 -3.37 24.16
C PHE A 370 16.39 -1.84 24.08
N GLU A 371 17.43 -1.26 24.68
CA GLU A 371 17.67 0.19 24.62
C GLU A 371 17.89 0.69 23.18
N ALA A 372 18.64 -0.09 22.39
CA ALA A 372 18.86 0.20 20.98
C ALA A 372 17.56 0.18 20.17
N TYR A 373 16.71 -0.82 20.42
CA TYR A 373 15.39 -0.93 19.80
C TYR A 373 14.49 0.25 20.22
N LEU A 374 14.43 0.63 21.50
CA LEU A 374 13.67 1.80 21.96
C LEU A 374 14.17 3.10 21.33
N HIS A 375 15.48 3.26 21.15
CA HIS A 375 16.03 4.39 20.42
C HIS A 375 15.51 4.44 18.98
N PHE A 376 15.49 3.31 18.28
CA PHE A 376 14.90 3.23 16.94
C PHE A 376 13.39 3.51 16.95
N GLN A 377 12.63 2.95 17.89
CA GLN A 377 11.18 3.15 18.03
C GLN A 377 10.83 4.63 18.25
N ARG A 378 11.62 5.36 19.04
CA ARG A 378 11.43 6.82 19.22
C ARG A 378 11.60 7.59 17.92
N ARG A 379 12.57 7.19 17.09
CA ARG A 379 12.82 7.79 15.76
C ARG A 379 11.72 7.41 14.75
N TRP A 380 11.26 6.16 14.76
CA TRP A 380 10.08 5.71 14.02
C TRP A 380 8.85 6.57 14.33
N ARG A 381 8.56 6.80 15.62
CA ARG A 381 7.46 7.67 16.06
C ARG A 381 7.63 9.11 15.59
N ALA A 382 8.87 9.62 15.59
CA ALA A 382 9.18 10.97 15.12
C ALA A 382 8.97 11.11 13.60
N LEU A 383 9.38 10.11 12.81
CA LEU A 383 9.12 10.05 11.37
C LEU A 383 7.63 10.04 11.06
N ARG A 384 6.86 9.21 11.77
CA ARG A 384 5.39 9.18 11.63
C ARG A 384 4.75 10.54 11.93
N LYS A 385 5.14 11.18 13.03
CA LYS A 385 4.62 12.50 13.42
C LYS A 385 4.92 13.55 12.35
N LEU A 386 6.13 13.53 11.79
CA LEU A 386 6.53 14.44 10.70
C LEU A 386 5.71 14.19 9.44
N THR A 387 5.54 12.92 9.07
CA THR A 387 4.73 12.51 7.91
C THR A 387 3.31 13.03 8.02
N SER A 388 2.62 12.76 9.14
CA SER A 388 1.24 13.20 9.36
C SER A 388 1.02 14.72 9.39
N ARG A 389 2.07 15.52 9.60
CA ARG A 389 1.95 16.97 9.85
C ARG A 389 2.54 17.85 8.75
N GLY A 390 3.18 17.26 7.72
CA GLY A 390 3.79 18.06 6.66
C GLY A 390 4.34 17.31 5.46
N LEU A 391 4.78 16.05 5.62
CA LEU A 391 5.40 15.30 4.51
C LEU A 391 4.45 14.29 3.83
N SER A 392 3.22 14.13 4.32
CA SER A 392 2.27 13.14 3.79
C SER A 392 2.03 13.31 2.29
N VAL A 393 1.86 14.55 1.81
CA VAL A 393 1.64 14.83 0.38
C VAL A 393 2.89 14.51 -0.44
N ALA A 394 4.08 14.90 0.06
CA ALA A 394 5.33 14.65 -0.64
C ALA A 394 5.64 13.15 -0.76
N PHE A 395 5.54 12.39 0.35
CA PHE A 395 5.75 10.94 0.31
C PHE A 395 4.66 10.21 -0.48
N SER A 396 3.39 10.65 -0.39
CA SER A 396 2.33 10.08 -1.22
C SER A 396 2.60 10.33 -2.70
N SER A 397 3.05 11.53 -3.08
CA SER A 397 3.44 11.86 -4.45
C SER A 397 4.57 10.95 -4.94
N ILE A 398 5.63 10.77 -4.13
CA ILE A 398 6.73 9.85 -4.44
C ILE A 398 6.23 8.42 -4.63
N ILE A 399 5.41 7.89 -3.72
CA ILE A 399 4.90 6.51 -3.85
C ILE A 399 4.02 6.37 -5.10
N LYS A 400 3.23 7.39 -5.42
CA LYS A 400 2.37 7.40 -6.62
C LYS A 400 3.15 7.41 -7.94
N THR A 401 4.41 7.86 -7.97
CA THR A 401 5.22 7.74 -9.20
C THR A 401 5.52 6.28 -9.54
N GLY A 402 5.51 5.38 -8.55
CA GLY A 402 5.66 3.94 -8.78
C GLY A 402 4.37 3.23 -9.18
N ASN A 403 3.25 3.94 -9.37
CA ASN A 403 1.99 3.33 -9.78
C ASN A 403 1.99 3.03 -11.29
N ILE A 404 2.06 1.74 -11.61
CA ILE A 404 2.21 1.25 -13.00
C ILE A 404 1.03 1.66 -13.87
N ARG A 405 -0.18 1.70 -13.31
CA ARG A 405 -1.41 2.04 -14.05
C ARG A 405 -1.57 3.52 -14.27
N LEU A 406 -1.16 4.35 -13.32
CA LEU A 406 -1.17 5.80 -13.52
C LEU A 406 -0.18 6.22 -14.61
N GLU A 407 0.97 5.54 -14.74
CA GLU A 407 1.87 5.75 -15.88
C GLU A 407 1.21 5.40 -17.22
N GLU A 408 0.47 4.28 -17.29
CA GLU A 408 -0.23 3.85 -18.50
C GLU A 408 -1.41 4.75 -18.84
N VAL A 409 -2.21 5.15 -17.85
CA VAL A 409 -3.31 6.11 -18.04
C VAL A 409 -2.76 7.46 -18.43
N ALA A 410 -1.66 7.94 -17.82
CA ALA A 410 -1.02 9.20 -18.22
C ALA A 410 -0.47 9.13 -19.65
N ARG A 411 0.20 8.03 -20.04
CA ARG A 411 0.66 7.81 -21.42
C ARG A 411 -0.49 7.68 -22.41
N ALA A 412 -1.53 6.92 -22.08
CA ALA A 412 -2.71 6.78 -22.92
C ALA A 412 -3.45 8.11 -23.05
N THR A 413 -3.50 8.92 -21.98
CA THR A 413 -4.05 10.27 -21.98
C THR A 413 -3.19 11.23 -22.81
N GLU A 414 -1.86 11.14 -22.75
CA GLU A 414 -0.96 11.91 -23.61
C GLU A 414 -1.08 11.52 -25.08
N VAL A 415 -1.16 10.22 -25.39
CA VAL A 415 -1.36 9.72 -26.76
C VAL A 415 -2.74 10.14 -27.28
N MET A 416 -3.79 9.99 -26.48
CA MET A 416 -5.12 10.49 -26.81
C MET A 416 -5.08 12.00 -27.02
N ARG A 417 -4.50 12.79 -26.09
CA ARG A 417 -4.35 14.25 -26.23
C ARG A 417 -3.60 14.64 -27.51
N ALA A 418 -2.55 13.91 -27.87
CA ALA A 418 -1.78 14.13 -29.10
C ALA A 418 -2.56 13.78 -30.38
N GLU A 419 -3.38 12.72 -30.36
CA GLU A 419 -4.32 12.41 -31.45
C GLU A 419 -5.43 13.47 -31.54
N PHE A 420 -5.87 14.04 -30.41
CA PHE A 420 -6.88 15.09 -30.35
C PHE A 420 -6.38 16.45 -30.85
N GLU A 421 -5.11 16.80 -30.69
CA GLU A 421 -4.52 18.02 -31.28
C GLU A 421 -4.50 18.00 -32.82
N GLN A 422 -4.74 16.84 -33.45
CA GLN A 422 -4.85 16.69 -34.91
C GLN A 422 -6.29 16.79 -35.46
N PHE A 423 -7.30 17.03 -34.61
CA PHE A 423 -8.71 17.05 -35.03
C PHE A 423 -9.08 18.31 -35.87
N ASP A 424 -9.69 18.06 -37.02
CA ASP A 424 -10.03 19.04 -38.08
C ASP A 424 -10.96 20.18 -37.60
N ASP A 425 -10.57 21.42 -37.87
CA ASP A 425 -11.35 22.63 -37.58
C ASP A 425 -12.72 22.62 -38.29
N GLU A 426 -12.85 21.94 -39.44
CA GLU A 426 -14.13 21.82 -40.14
C GLU A 426 -15.17 21.00 -39.37
N ALA A 427 -14.74 19.94 -38.67
CA ALA A 427 -15.64 19.08 -37.88
C ALA A 427 -16.15 19.80 -36.63
N LEU A 428 -15.29 20.55 -35.94
CA LEU A 428 -15.70 21.38 -34.80
C LEU A 428 -16.68 22.48 -35.23
N LEU A 429 -16.45 23.07 -36.41
CA LEU A 429 -17.32 24.11 -36.97
C LEU A 429 -18.71 23.58 -37.31
N LEU A 430 -18.84 22.30 -37.68
CA LEU A 430 -20.13 21.62 -37.86
C LEU A 430 -20.83 21.40 -36.50
N LEU A 431 -20.11 20.88 -35.51
CA LEU A 431 -20.66 20.56 -34.18
C LEU A 431 -21.16 21.81 -33.46
N ILE A 432 -20.40 22.90 -33.50
CA ILE A 432 -20.73 24.15 -32.81
C ILE A 432 -22.01 24.79 -33.34
N LYS A 433 -22.36 24.61 -34.61
CA LYS A 433 -23.61 25.15 -35.19
C LYS A 433 -24.86 24.58 -34.54
N ASP A 434 -24.80 23.35 -34.05
CA ASP A 434 -25.94 22.66 -33.43
C ASP A 434 -26.07 22.92 -31.93
N ILE A 435 -25.04 23.50 -31.31
CA ILE A 435 -25.04 23.84 -29.89
C ILE A 435 -25.99 25.03 -29.65
N PRO A 436 -26.92 24.94 -28.67
CA PRO A 436 -27.90 26.00 -28.40
C PRO A 436 -27.32 27.39 -28.17
N LEU A 437 -26.11 27.48 -27.60
CA LEU A 437 -25.40 28.74 -27.35
C LEU A 437 -25.04 29.50 -28.63
N PHE A 438 -24.72 28.79 -29.72
CA PHE A 438 -24.23 29.38 -30.97
C PHE A 438 -25.28 29.38 -32.09
N LYS A 439 -26.49 28.89 -31.80
CA LYS A 439 -27.58 28.80 -32.76
C LYS A 439 -28.02 30.21 -33.21
N GLY A 440 -27.95 30.47 -34.51
CA GLY A 440 -28.33 31.75 -35.12
C GLY A 440 -27.14 32.69 -35.40
N LEU A 441 -25.93 32.31 -34.98
CA LEU A 441 -24.71 33.03 -35.37
C LEU A 441 -24.32 32.72 -36.82
N ASN A 442 -23.81 33.73 -37.52
CA ASN A 442 -23.27 33.55 -38.86
C ASN A 442 -21.87 32.91 -38.82
N GLN A 443 -21.38 32.47 -39.98
CA GLN A 443 -20.12 31.74 -40.07
C GLN A 443 -18.90 32.57 -39.61
N GLU A 444 -18.87 33.87 -39.92
CA GLU A 444 -17.79 34.78 -39.50
C GLU A 444 -17.76 34.95 -37.97
N GLN A 445 -18.94 35.04 -37.34
CA GLN A 445 -19.08 35.14 -35.89
C GLN A 445 -18.63 33.86 -35.18
N ILE A 446 -18.97 32.69 -35.72
CA ILE A 446 -18.52 31.40 -35.18
C ILE A 446 -17.00 31.26 -35.28
N GLN A 447 -16.42 31.64 -36.42
CA GLN A 447 -14.95 31.64 -36.60
C GLN A 447 -14.26 32.59 -35.62
N ALA A 448 -14.83 33.78 -35.39
CA ALA A 448 -14.29 34.74 -34.44
C ALA A 448 -14.29 34.18 -33.00
N LEU A 449 -15.35 33.47 -32.59
CA LEU A 449 -15.39 32.77 -31.31
C LEU A 449 -14.38 31.63 -31.25
N LEU A 450 -14.31 30.80 -32.28
CA LEU A 450 -13.35 29.70 -32.35
C LEU A 450 -11.89 30.17 -32.26
N SER A 451 -11.57 31.35 -32.80
CA SER A 451 -10.21 31.91 -32.74
C SER A 451 -9.72 32.26 -31.33
N ILE A 452 -10.64 32.39 -30.37
CA ILE A 452 -10.32 32.73 -28.98
C ILE A 452 -10.58 31.57 -28.01
N CYS A 453 -11.11 30.45 -28.50
CA CYS A 453 -11.40 29.30 -27.67
C CYS A 453 -10.13 28.48 -27.40
N LYS A 454 -10.10 27.79 -26.26
CA LYS A 454 -9.11 26.74 -25.97
C LYS A 454 -9.84 25.41 -25.88
N ARG A 455 -9.33 24.38 -26.54
CA ARG A 455 -9.84 23.02 -26.39
C ARG A 455 -9.19 22.39 -25.17
N GLU A 456 -9.99 21.76 -24.33
CA GLU A 456 -9.53 21.08 -23.12
C GLU A 456 -10.17 19.70 -23.03
N PHE A 457 -9.39 18.72 -22.61
CA PHE A 457 -9.79 17.32 -22.54
C PHE A 457 -9.59 16.78 -21.13
N PHE A 458 -10.63 16.12 -20.65
CA PHE A 458 -10.74 15.57 -19.30
C PHE A 458 -11.02 14.07 -19.37
N THR A 459 -10.26 13.31 -18.60
CA THR A 459 -10.46 11.87 -18.42
C THR A 459 -11.61 11.61 -17.44
N LYS A 460 -12.10 10.36 -17.39
CA LYS A 460 -13.11 9.98 -16.40
C LYS A 460 -12.58 10.26 -14.99
N ASP A 461 -13.46 10.78 -14.13
CA ASP A 461 -13.22 11.16 -12.73
C ASP A 461 -12.28 12.37 -12.56
N GLU A 462 -11.85 13.02 -13.64
CA GLU A 462 -11.07 14.27 -13.60
C GLU A 462 -11.97 15.48 -13.31
N VAL A 463 -11.50 16.39 -12.45
CA VAL A 463 -12.23 17.59 -12.06
C VAL A 463 -12.07 18.67 -13.15
N VAL A 464 -13.19 19.10 -13.72
CA VAL A 464 -13.27 20.17 -14.73
C VAL A 464 -13.31 21.54 -14.06
N ILE A 465 -14.08 21.67 -12.97
CA ILE A 465 -14.24 22.92 -12.21
C ILE A 465 -14.21 22.57 -10.73
N THR A 466 -13.44 23.30 -9.94
CA THR A 466 -13.43 23.17 -8.47
C THR A 466 -14.35 24.22 -7.83
N GLU A 467 -15.16 23.79 -6.86
CA GLU A 467 -15.94 24.71 -6.02
C GLU A 467 -15.04 25.77 -5.35
N GLY A 468 -15.51 27.01 -5.29
CA GLY A 468 -14.76 28.13 -4.70
C GLY A 468 -13.62 28.69 -5.56
N SER A 469 -13.31 28.07 -6.70
CA SER A 469 -12.30 28.59 -7.63
C SER A 469 -12.70 29.95 -8.20
N LYS A 470 -11.69 30.80 -8.43
CA LYS A 470 -11.84 32.18 -8.96
C LYS A 470 -11.54 32.27 -10.45
N GLU A 471 -11.38 31.14 -11.13
CA GLU A 471 -11.07 31.12 -12.56
C GLU A 471 -12.34 31.31 -13.37
N HIS A 472 -12.59 32.54 -13.82
CA HIS A 472 -13.80 32.87 -14.58
C HIS A 472 -13.67 32.44 -16.04
N ALA A 473 -14.24 31.30 -16.38
CA ALA A 473 -14.33 30.79 -17.75
C ALA A 473 -15.70 30.18 -18.05
N LEU A 474 -16.08 30.24 -19.33
CA LEU A 474 -17.22 29.51 -19.87
C LEU A 474 -16.71 28.25 -20.54
N PHE A 475 -17.27 27.11 -20.17
CA PHE A 475 -16.97 25.83 -20.80
C PHE A 475 -18.20 25.35 -21.57
N VAL A 476 -18.00 24.78 -22.75
CA VAL A 476 -19.06 24.16 -23.55
C VAL A 476 -18.65 22.73 -23.82
N ILE A 477 -19.52 21.77 -23.48
CA ILE A 477 -19.23 20.34 -23.64
C ILE A 477 -19.42 19.97 -25.12
N THR A 478 -18.35 19.58 -25.80
CA THR A 478 -18.39 19.12 -27.20
C THR A 478 -18.51 17.61 -27.30
N LYS A 479 -18.02 16.86 -26.30
CA LYS A 479 -18.14 15.40 -26.21
C LYS A 479 -18.13 14.95 -24.75
N GLY A 480 -18.81 13.85 -24.44
CA GLY A 480 -18.81 13.26 -23.10
C GLY A 480 -19.88 13.83 -22.18
N ARG A 481 -19.71 13.57 -20.87
CA ARG A 481 -20.66 13.92 -19.81
C ARG A 481 -19.93 14.25 -18.52
N VAL A 482 -20.51 15.17 -17.76
CA VAL A 482 -20.00 15.63 -16.48
C VAL A 482 -21.09 15.57 -15.42
N ARG A 483 -20.68 15.51 -14.16
CA ARG A 483 -21.55 15.59 -12.97
C ARG A 483 -21.22 16.83 -12.15
N ILE A 484 -22.25 17.51 -11.67
CA ILE A 484 -22.13 18.65 -10.76
C ILE A 484 -22.45 18.20 -9.33
N THR A 485 -21.53 18.45 -8.39
CA THR A 485 -21.64 18.11 -6.97
C THR A 485 -21.40 19.32 -6.07
N LEU A 486 -22.22 19.49 -5.03
CA LEU A 486 -22.06 20.55 -4.02
C LEU A 486 -21.43 19.97 -2.75
N GLY A 487 -20.48 20.69 -2.13
CA GLY A 487 -19.91 20.29 -0.84
C GLY A 487 -19.00 19.06 -0.93
N SER A 488 -18.22 18.95 -2.01
CA SER A 488 -17.37 17.78 -2.31
C SER A 488 -16.33 17.46 -1.23
N ASP A 489 -16.03 18.40 -0.32
CA ASP A 489 -15.10 18.22 0.80
C ASP A 489 -15.80 17.78 2.12
N SER A 490 -17.09 17.44 2.08
CA SER A 490 -17.90 17.05 3.25
C SER A 490 -18.49 15.64 3.10
N GLU A 491 -18.78 14.97 4.23
CA GLU A 491 -19.48 13.67 4.25
C GLU A 491 -20.93 13.76 3.71
N GLU A 492 -21.44 14.97 3.46
CA GLU A 492 -22.79 15.27 2.93
C GLU A 492 -22.76 15.81 1.49
N SER A 493 -21.88 15.28 0.63
CA SER A 493 -21.82 15.70 -0.78
C SER A 493 -23.16 15.42 -1.49
N MET A 494 -23.74 16.43 -2.13
CA MET A 494 -25.02 16.30 -2.85
C MET A 494 -24.80 16.34 -4.36
N GLU A 495 -25.26 15.30 -5.06
CA GLU A 495 -25.29 15.26 -6.53
C GLU A 495 -26.46 16.10 -7.06
N LEU A 496 -26.16 17.11 -7.89
CA LEU A 496 -27.18 18.04 -8.40
C LEU A 496 -27.75 17.58 -9.75
N ILE A 497 -26.86 17.42 -10.74
CA ILE A 497 -27.24 17.17 -12.12
C ILE A 497 -26.06 16.64 -12.95
N ASP A 498 -26.38 15.83 -13.96
CA ASP A 498 -25.45 15.41 -15.01
C ASP A 498 -25.70 16.24 -16.27
N LEU A 499 -24.64 16.76 -16.87
CA LEU A 499 -24.69 17.53 -18.12
C LEU A 499 -23.95 16.80 -19.24
N GLY A 500 -24.41 16.98 -20.48
CA GLY A 500 -23.86 16.34 -21.67
C GLY A 500 -23.55 17.30 -22.82
N VAL A 501 -23.35 16.73 -24.00
CA VAL A 501 -22.95 17.45 -25.22
C VAL A 501 -23.89 18.61 -25.55
N GLY A 502 -23.32 19.78 -25.82
CA GLY A 502 -24.01 21.02 -26.15
C GLY A 502 -24.42 21.86 -24.94
N GLU A 503 -24.24 21.36 -23.72
CA GLU A 503 -24.50 22.11 -22.50
C GLU A 503 -23.28 22.94 -22.07
N THR A 504 -23.56 23.98 -21.30
CA THR A 504 -22.57 24.98 -20.86
C THR A 504 -22.34 24.90 -19.36
N LEU A 505 -21.14 25.28 -18.91
CA LEU A 505 -20.71 25.34 -17.52
C LEU A 505 -20.02 26.68 -17.24
N GLY A 506 -20.07 27.14 -15.98
CA GLY A 506 -19.33 28.33 -15.53
C GLY A 506 -19.99 29.67 -15.89
N GLU A 507 -21.23 29.66 -16.40
CA GLU A 507 -21.94 30.85 -16.87
C GLU A 507 -22.16 31.87 -15.76
N VAL A 508 -22.53 31.38 -14.57
CA VAL A 508 -22.78 32.25 -13.41
C VAL A 508 -21.50 32.96 -13.00
N SER A 509 -20.39 32.21 -12.87
CA SER A 509 -19.08 32.78 -12.53
C SER A 509 -18.62 33.82 -13.56
N LEU A 510 -18.87 33.55 -14.85
CA LEU A 510 -18.57 34.48 -15.94
C LEU A 510 -19.40 35.79 -15.85
N LEU A 511 -20.70 35.69 -15.57
CA LEU A 511 -21.65 36.81 -15.63
C LEU A 511 -21.60 37.74 -14.41
N ILE A 512 -21.50 37.17 -13.21
CA ILE A 512 -21.63 37.94 -11.95
C ILE A 512 -20.33 38.04 -11.16
N ASP A 513 -19.20 37.60 -11.73
CA ASP A 513 -17.86 37.71 -11.10
C ASP A 513 -17.79 37.04 -9.72
N ALA A 514 -18.44 35.88 -9.60
CA ALA A 514 -18.52 35.11 -8.36
C ALA A 514 -17.68 33.83 -8.45
N PRO A 515 -17.15 33.30 -7.32
CA PRO A 515 -16.53 31.98 -7.30
C PRO A 515 -17.48 30.89 -7.81
N HIS A 516 -16.92 29.80 -8.35
CA HIS A 516 -17.73 28.65 -8.74
C HIS A 516 -18.46 28.06 -7.54
N SER A 517 -19.75 27.77 -7.69
CA SER A 517 -20.63 27.33 -6.61
C SER A 517 -20.66 25.83 -6.39
N ALA A 518 -20.03 25.05 -7.26
CA ALA A 518 -20.04 23.58 -7.22
C ALA A 518 -18.81 23.02 -7.93
N THR A 519 -18.44 21.80 -7.58
CA THR A 519 -17.42 21.01 -8.27
C THR A 519 -18.05 20.29 -9.45
N VAL A 520 -17.33 20.20 -10.57
CA VAL A 520 -17.75 19.51 -11.78
C VAL A 520 -16.72 18.44 -12.13
N THR A 521 -17.15 17.19 -12.26
CA THR A 521 -16.29 16.03 -12.52
C THR A 521 -16.73 15.32 -13.79
N ALA A 522 -15.80 14.91 -14.64
CA ALA A 522 -16.10 14.15 -15.85
C ALA A 522 -16.54 12.72 -15.52
N LEU A 523 -17.68 12.27 -16.05
CA LEU A 523 -18.20 10.91 -15.85
C LEU A 523 -17.67 9.90 -16.87
N GLU A 524 -17.16 10.42 -18.00
CA GLU A 524 -16.56 9.69 -19.11
C GLU A 524 -15.55 10.62 -19.81
N PRO A 525 -14.69 10.13 -20.71
CA PRO A 525 -13.79 10.99 -21.49
C PRO A 525 -14.56 12.15 -22.13
N THR A 526 -14.24 13.36 -21.68
CA THR A 526 -15.03 14.57 -21.94
C THR A 526 -14.15 15.62 -22.60
N GLU A 527 -14.70 16.23 -23.64
CA GLU A 527 -14.09 17.33 -24.38
C GLU A 527 -14.91 18.59 -24.16
N VAL A 528 -14.21 19.69 -23.89
CA VAL A 528 -14.83 21.00 -23.74
C VAL A 528 -14.07 22.06 -24.53
N ILE A 529 -14.80 23.07 -24.99
CA ILE A 529 -14.21 24.34 -25.43
C ILE A 529 -14.37 25.38 -24.33
N THR A 530 -13.26 26.03 -24.00
CA THR A 530 -13.16 27.00 -22.92
C THR A 530 -12.96 28.40 -23.49
N PHE A 531 -13.73 29.36 -22.97
CA PHE A 531 -13.58 30.78 -23.24
C PHE A 531 -13.25 31.48 -21.94
N THR A 532 -12.03 32.00 -21.82
CA THR A 532 -11.67 32.83 -20.65
C THR A 532 -12.47 34.12 -20.69
N ARG A 533 -12.89 34.62 -19.54
CA ARG A 533 -13.63 35.90 -19.46
C ARG A 533 -12.92 37.03 -20.19
N ARG A 534 -11.60 37.13 -20.04
CA ARG A 534 -10.78 38.15 -20.70
C ARG A 534 -10.89 38.05 -22.22
N SER A 535 -10.72 36.85 -22.79
CA SER A 535 -10.80 36.63 -24.24
C SER A 535 -12.19 36.93 -24.79
N LEU A 536 -13.23 36.46 -24.11
CA LEU A 536 -14.61 36.62 -24.54
C LEU A 536 -15.06 38.08 -24.46
N THR A 537 -14.73 38.79 -23.38
CA THR A 537 -15.06 40.21 -23.22
C THR A 537 -14.35 41.09 -24.26
N ALA A 538 -13.09 40.78 -24.58
CA ALA A 538 -12.33 41.50 -25.59
C ALA A 538 -12.95 41.33 -26.99
N LEU A 539 -13.38 40.11 -27.34
CA LEU A 539 -14.06 39.85 -28.61
C LEU A 539 -15.42 40.56 -28.68
N MET A 540 -16.20 40.48 -27.61
CA MET A 540 -17.53 41.10 -27.52
C MET A 540 -17.48 42.63 -27.65
N ALA A 541 -16.42 43.29 -27.18
CA ALA A 541 -16.22 44.73 -27.37
C ALA A 541 -16.05 45.11 -28.86
N GLY A 542 -15.51 44.20 -29.68
CA GLY A 542 -15.34 44.40 -31.13
C GLY A 542 -16.58 44.03 -31.95
N TYR A 543 -17.47 43.19 -31.42
CA TYR A 543 -18.67 42.69 -32.11
C TYR A 543 -19.93 42.82 -31.21
N PRO A 544 -20.54 44.02 -31.09
CA PRO A 544 -21.67 44.25 -30.19
C PRO A 544 -22.91 43.39 -30.49
N GLU A 545 -23.18 43.11 -31.77
CA GLU A 545 -24.30 42.25 -32.18
C GLU A 545 -24.10 40.79 -31.74
N LEU A 546 -22.87 40.28 -31.86
CA LEU A 546 -22.49 38.96 -31.38
C LEU A 546 -22.64 38.86 -29.86
N ALA A 547 -22.20 39.90 -29.14
CA ALA A 547 -22.32 39.96 -27.69
C ALA A 547 -23.79 39.88 -27.24
N ALA A 548 -24.68 40.64 -27.88
CA ALA A 548 -26.10 40.63 -27.56
C ALA A 548 -26.71 39.23 -27.72
N GLU A 549 -26.39 38.53 -28.81
CA GLU A 549 -26.92 37.19 -29.07
C GLU A 549 -26.38 36.17 -28.05
N VAL A 550 -25.06 36.13 -27.80
CA VAL A 550 -24.45 35.20 -26.84
C VAL A 550 -24.99 35.42 -25.43
N TRP A 551 -25.08 36.68 -24.98
CA TRP A 551 -25.65 36.99 -23.65
C TRP A 551 -27.13 36.62 -23.55
N HIS A 552 -27.90 36.85 -24.61
CA HIS A 552 -29.31 36.44 -24.64
C HIS A 552 -29.45 34.93 -24.50
N ARG A 553 -28.62 34.13 -25.17
CA ARG A 553 -28.64 32.66 -25.09
C ARG A 553 -28.22 32.14 -23.72
N LEU A 554 -27.17 32.71 -23.11
CA LEU A 554 -26.77 32.37 -21.75
C LEU A 554 -27.88 32.69 -20.74
N ALA A 555 -28.54 33.85 -20.89
CA ALA A 555 -29.67 34.21 -20.03
C ALA A 555 -30.86 33.25 -20.19
N GLN A 556 -31.18 32.82 -21.42
CA GLN A 556 -32.21 31.81 -21.68
C GLN A 556 -31.86 30.46 -21.04
N SER A 557 -30.60 30.00 -21.19
CA SER A 557 -30.09 28.75 -20.62
C SER A 557 -30.20 28.75 -19.10
N LEU A 558 -29.74 29.83 -18.44
CA LEU A 558 -29.83 29.99 -16.99
C LEU A 558 -31.28 30.05 -16.49
N SER A 559 -32.15 30.78 -17.20
CA SER A 559 -33.58 30.86 -16.86
C SER A 559 -34.27 29.49 -16.95
N GLY A 560 -33.93 28.69 -17.97
CA GLY A 560 -34.41 27.32 -18.13
C GLY A 560 -34.00 26.42 -16.96
N ARG A 561 -32.72 26.45 -16.58
CA ARG A 561 -32.19 25.66 -15.45
C ARG A 561 -32.80 26.07 -14.12
N LEU A 562 -32.95 27.37 -13.88
CA LEU A 562 -33.58 27.88 -12.66
C LEU A 562 -35.04 27.39 -12.55
N ARG A 563 -35.77 27.37 -13.67
CA ARG A 563 -37.14 26.84 -13.70
C ARG A 563 -37.19 25.35 -13.38
N HIS A 564 -36.33 24.54 -14.01
CA HIS A 564 -36.21 23.11 -13.73
C HIS A 564 -35.83 22.82 -12.27
N SER A 565 -34.88 23.59 -11.72
CA SER A 565 -34.49 23.48 -10.32
C SER A 565 -35.66 23.82 -9.38
N ASN A 566 -36.42 24.88 -9.67
CA ASN A 566 -37.59 25.26 -8.90
C ASN A 566 -38.71 24.22 -8.99
N GLU A 567 -38.94 23.62 -10.16
CA GLU A 567 -39.93 22.56 -10.36
C GLU A 567 -39.58 21.30 -9.56
N ARG A 568 -38.29 20.88 -9.57
CA ARG A 568 -37.80 19.77 -8.72
C ARG A 568 -37.94 20.06 -7.23
N TYR A 569 -37.62 21.29 -6.80
CA TYR A 569 -37.78 21.68 -5.40
C TYR A 569 -39.26 21.65 -4.98
N LEU A 570 -40.16 22.13 -5.83
CA LEU A 570 -41.61 22.09 -5.59
C LEU A 570 -42.17 20.66 -5.60
N SER A 571 -41.68 19.76 -6.45
CA SER A 571 -42.11 18.36 -6.43
C SER A 571 -41.65 17.64 -5.16
N HIS A 572 -40.43 17.89 -4.70
CA HIS A 572 -39.91 17.30 -3.46
C HIS A 572 -40.69 17.80 -2.22
N ILE A 573 -41.01 19.09 -2.18
CA ILE A 573 -41.90 19.64 -1.15
C ILE A 573 -43.26 18.94 -1.19
N ARG A 574 -43.88 18.77 -2.37
CA ARG A 574 -45.16 18.08 -2.49
C ARG A 574 -45.12 16.63 -2.01
N GLU A 575 -44.08 15.87 -2.37
CA GLU A 575 -43.89 14.50 -1.87
C GLU A 575 -43.72 14.47 -0.34
N THR A 576 -43.00 15.44 0.23
CA THR A 576 -42.82 15.53 1.69
C THR A 576 -44.12 15.91 2.41
N TYR A 577 -44.97 16.75 1.79
CA TYR A 577 -46.30 17.10 2.32
C TYR A 577 -47.31 15.97 2.18
N ASP A 578 -47.31 15.22 1.06
CA ASP A 578 -48.19 14.04 0.89
C ASP A 578 -47.85 12.94 1.91
N VAL A 579 -46.54 12.72 2.19
CA VAL A 579 -46.11 11.77 3.23
C VAL A 579 -46.49 12.27 4.64
N ALA A 580 -46.48 13.58 4.88
CA ALA A 580 -46.92 14.15 6.16
C ALA A 580 -48.45 14.07 6.35
N ASP A 581 -49.25 14.24 5.30
CA ASP A 581 -50.71 14.06 5.34
C ASP A 581 -51.11 12.59 5.52
N ASP A 582 -50.40 11.64 4.90
CA ASP A 582 -50.60 10.20 5.11
C ASP A 582 -50.21 9.74 6.54
N LEU A 583 -49.22 10.38 7.16
CA LEU A 583 -48.80 10.11 8.54
C LEU A 583 -49.67 10.78 9.62
N LEU A 584 -50.32 11.91 9.31
CA LEU A 584 -51.10 12.68 10.28
C LEU A 584 -52.60 12.38 10.28
N GLY A 585 -53.11 11.52 9.38
CA GLY A 585 -54.47 10.97 9.47
C GLY A 585 -55.53 12.02 9.78
N THR A 586 -55.58 13.11 9.01
CA THR A 586 -56.57 14.16 9.20
C THR A 586 -57.90 13.74 8.56
N GLN A 587 -58.90 13.50 9.40
CA GLN A 587 -60.29 13.38 8.92
C GLN A 587 -60.74 14.70 8.27
N PRO A 588 -61.58 14.65 7.21
CA PRO A 588 -62.11 15.84 6.58
C PRO A 588 -62.95 16.66 7.57
N LEU A 589 -62.79 17.98 7.52
CA LEU A 589 -63.40 18.99 8.39
C LEU A 589 -64.91 19.24 8.16
N GLU A 590 -65.65 18.27 7.62
CA GLU A 590 -67.09 18.39 7.38
C GLU A 590 -67.98 17.76 8.47
N ASP A 591 -67.41 17.10 9.49
CA ASP A 591 -68.15 16.49 10.61
C ASP A 591 -67.68 16.96 12.02
N LEU A 592 -67.23 18.21 12.15
CA LEU A 592 -67.00 18.91 13.43
C LEU A 592 -67.55 20.34 13.35
#